data_AF-A0A4R7S4F2-F1
#
_entry.id   AF-A0A4R7S4F2-F1
#
_cell.length_a   1.000
_cell.length_b   1.000
_cell.length_c   1.000
_cell.angle_alpha   90.00
_cell.angle_beta   90.00
_cell.angle_gamma   90.00
#
_symmetry.space_group_name_H-M   'P 1'
#
loop_
_entity.id
_entity.type
_entity.pdbx_description
1 polymer ?
#
loop_
_entity_poly.entity_id
_entity_poly.type
_entity_poly.pdbx_seq_one_letter_code
_entity_poly.pdbx_strand_id
1 'polypeptide(L)'
;MNKEPRQSKARAVLGAMTWRIPKDDWASPWSFENEWIAPPEDSSASLKDFKPEATSVVTAKHRGDSSSDAGLVPQITPHGVLLHFEKDEPKEVIPPRPAAIPLPQAKTNKPSVEEDPFQLPLDLPPKRRLPEPLKERSELPETKVATVTPLTPHRRQRLPRRSSDFSWNSLISLALGTLGLTLLAWIYLHDTPRDSDEDLRPQVSVDQTPTTQAPVKLRAFLNSVLPVEDISLRAQAPWTWETPALSSFVRANGTALDNLRDLLEDYDWHPHHSSWYLEDASNHPNWRHAACLLQAQAAYLARRGDEEPAFVAAIDLAEMSRRLQEVWAWSGYMQRALELQTASVQILGELLKSTHLDSATLGRFQEEFIQCRPDDDLMRQACAAYYIHEKKLLLGPASGELLDTMPDGRLHRRPGRLFFKINETLGLFASAFRNLRDEITRPPYTRLSVDVTSVNRIRLTTPRFYHPNSNGEAYFSNRIEPHLRLPEEHSLAQARHGLVRCLFAIRRFVADQHKLPSQINDLTPKFLTSVPMDPFSGEPFQYDTARGLLYSVGSNLIGEGGRPSLLPMEDEREPTLELGIKMAVPVKK
;
A
#
# COMPACT_ATOMS: atom_id res chain seq x y z
N MET A 1 -11.66 -71.81 5.31
CA MET A 1 -10.23 -71.54 5.56
C MET A 1 -10.03 -70.03 5.54
N ASN A 2 -10.17 -69.42 6.71
CA ASN A 2 -9.96 -67.99 6.96
C ASN A 2 -8.46 -67.70 7.04
N LYS A 3 -7.99 -66.67 6.33
CA LYS A 3 -6.71 -66.00 6.61
C LYS A 3 -6.99 -64.53 6.87
N GLU A 4 -6.95 -64.16 8.14
CA GLU A 4 -6.90 -62.79 8.63
C GLU A 4 -5.61 -62.10 8.17
N PRO A 5 -5.64 -60.79 7.87
CA PRO A 5 -4.44 -59.99 7.82
C PRO A 5 -4.13 -59.40 9.22
N ARG A 6 -2.89 -59.62 9.64
CA ARG A 6 -2.27 -59.13 10.87
C ARG A 6 -2.36 -57.60 10.99
N GLN A 7 -2.90 -57.15 12.12
CA GLN A 7 -2.78 -55.78 12.60
C GLN A 7 -1.32 -55.42 12.86
N SER A 8 -0.87 -54.28 12.33
CA SER A 8 0.47 -53.74 12.58
C SER A 8 0.38 -52.34 13.20
N LYS A 9 1.07 -52.21 14.34
CA LYS A 9 1.73 -51.01 14.89
C LYS A 9 0.84 -49.90 15.46
N ALA A 10 0.82 -49.90 16.79
CA ALA A 10 0.56 -48.76 17.66
C ALA A 10 1.38 -47.52 17.22
N ARG A 11 0.67 -46.40 17.02
CA ARG A 11 1.25 -45.08 16.82
C ARG A 11 1.21 -44.39 18.18
N ALA A 12 2.38 -44.21 18.79
CA ALA A 12 2.53 -43.45 20.01
C ALA A 12 2.12 -41.99 19.74
N VAL A 13 1.17 -41.49 20.53
CA VAL A 13 0.78 -40.09 20.57
C VAL A 13 1.90 -39.33 21.29
N LEU A 14 2.73 -38.62 20.52
CA LEU A 14 3.62 -37.59 21.07
C LEU A 14 2.76 -36.41 21.50
N GLY A 15 2.54 -36.27 22.81
CA GLY A 15 1.90 -35.11 23.39
C GLY A 15 2.71 -33.85 23.05
N ALA A 16 2.04 -32.88 22.42
CA ALA A 16 2.60 -31.56 22.22
C ALA A 16 2.80 -30.89 23.59
N MET A 17 4.06 -30.82 24.02
CA MET A 17 4.47 -30.12 25.23
C MET A 17 4.44 -28.61 24.91
N THR A 18 3.31 -27.97 25.15
CA THR A 18 3.19 -26.50 25.08
C THR A 18 3.99 -25.90 26.23
N TRP A 19 5.15 -25.33 25.91
CA TRP A 19 5.90 -24.47 26.82
C TRP A 19 5.11 -23.18 27.02
N ARG A 20 4.39 -23.07 28.14
CA ARG A 20 3.95 -21.77 28.64
C ARG A 20 5.17 -21.07 29.24
N ILE A 21 5.70 -20.09 28.51
CA ILE A 21 6.68 -19.14 29.06
C ILE A 21 5.93 -18.34 30.14
N PRO A 22 6.39 -18.33 31.40
CA PRO A 22 5.82 -17.47 32.43
C PRO A 22 5.86 -16.01 31.97
N LYS A 23 4.75 -15.28 32.17
CA LYS A 23 4.78 -13.81 32.15
C LYS A 23 5.53 -13.36 33.40
N ASP A 24 6.85 -13.51 33.38
CA ASP A 24 7.71 -12.93 34.39
C ASP A 24 8.02 -11.50 33.97
N ASP A 25 7.62 -10.54 34.81
CA ASP A 25 8.02 -9.13 34.79
C ASP A 25 9.53 -9.01 35.12
N TRP A 26 10.38 -9.65 34.32
CA TRP A 26 11.82 -9.52 34.44
C TRP A 26 12.23 -8.18 33.83
N ALA A 27 12.24 -7.14 34.66
CA ALA A 27 13.00 -5.93 34.41
C ALA A 27 14.49 -6.29 34.52
N SER A 28 15.23 -6.06 33.43
CA SER A 28 16.67 -6.27 33.44
C SER A 28 17.30 -5.36 34.52
N PRO A 29 18.21 -5.85 35.38
CA PRO A 29 18.93 -4.98 36.32
C PRO A 29 19.81 -3.93 35.60
N TRP A 30 19.87 -3.96 34.27
CA TRP A 30 20.54 -3.00 33.40
C TRP A 30 19.58 -2.10 32.60
N SER A 31 18.27 -2.13 32.86
CA SER A 31 17.33 -1.18 32.27
C SER A 31 17.39 0.15 33.04
N PHE A 32 18.13 1.11 32.52
CA PHE A 32 18.19 2.49 33.02
C PHE A 32 16.96 3.32 32.59
N GLU A 33 15.76 2.72 32.64
CA GLU A 33 14.51 3.43 32.28
C GLU A 33 14.25 4.62 33.21
N ASN A 34 14.80 4.59 34.43
CA ASN A 34 14.64 5.64 35.44
C ASN A 34 15.54 6.88 35.25
N GLU A 35 16.49 6.90 34.30
CA GLU A 35 17.31 8.09 34.01
C GLU A 35 16.61 9.08 33.06
N TRP A 36 15.47 8.70 32.48
CA TRP A 36 14.60 9.58 31.71
C TRP A 36 13.39 9.95 32.57
N ILE A 37 13.64 10.70 33.63
CA ILE A 37 12.59 11.30 34.45
C ILE A 37 11.79 12.24 33.53
N ALA A 38 10.52 11.92 33.29
CA ALA A 38 9.57 12.86 32.71
C ALA A 38 9.66 14.18 33.50
N PRO A 39 9.61 15.36 32.86
CA PRO A 39 9.57 16.62 33.60
C PRO A 39 8.47 16.52 34.67
N PRO A 40 8.71 17.02 35.90
CA PRO A 40 7.75 16.89 36.99
C PRO A 40 6.39 17.37 36.53
N GLU A 41 5.35 16.56 36.80
CA GLU A 41 3.94 16.88 36.55
C GLU A 41 3.46 18.03 37.47
N ASP A 42 4.12 19.18 37.42
CA ASP A 42 3.76 20.37 38.18
C ASP A 42 3.21 21.45 37.24
N SER A 43 2.05 21.18 36.63
CA SER A 43 1.05 22.21 36.30
C SER A 43 -0.26 21.57 35.82
N SER A 44 -0.88 20.73 36.64
CA SER A 44 -2.33 20.52 36.54
C SER A 44 -3.02 21.75 37.14
N ALA A 45 -3.33 22.73 36.28
CA ALA A 45 -4.29 23.76 36.63
C ALA A 45 -5.64 23.09 36.91
N SER A 46 -5.99 23.02 38.20
CA SER A 46 -7.30 22.71 38.76
C SER A 46 -8.45 23.21 37.88
N LEU A 47 -8.99 22.34 37.01
CA LEU A 47 -10.34 22.45 36.47
C LEU A 47 -11.30 21.97 37.55
N LYS A 48 -11.74 22.91 38.40
CA LYS A 48 -12.86 22.73 39.31
C LYS A 48 -14.17 22.77 38.51
N ASP A 49 -14.95 21.70 38.66
CA ASP A 49 -16.41 21.65 38.68
C ASP A 49 -17.15 22.78 37.92
N PHE A 50 -17.35 22.58 36.62
CA PHE A 50 -18.43 23.27 35.90
C PHE A 50 -19.73 22.48 36.08
N LYS A 51 -20.55 22.93 37.02
CA LYS A 51 -21.95 22.55 37.18
C LYS A 51 -22.77 23.34 36.15
N PRO A 52 -23.58 22.72 35.27
CA PRO A 52 -24.41 23.48 34.35
C PRO A 52 -25.56 24.17 35.10
N GLU A 53 -25.57 25.50 35.05
CA GLU A 53 -26.69 26.34 35.48
C GLU A 53 -27.91 26.07 34.58
N ALA A 54 -29.03 25.77 35.23
CA ALA A 54 -30.33 25.66 34.61
C ALA A 54 -30.81 27.05 34.17
N THR A 55 -31.03 27.21 32.87
CA THR A 55 -31.61 28.41 32.27
C THR A 55 -33.06 28.57 32.75
N SER A 56 -33.30 29.60 33.55
CA SER A 56 -34.62 30.01 34.02
C SER A 56 -35.46 30.55 32.86
N VAL A 57 -36.57 29.85 32.56
CA VAL A 57 -37.63 30.33 31.67
C VAL A 57 -38.43 31.42 32.39
N VAL A 58 -38.42 32.62 31.81
CA VAL A 58 -39.25 33.76 32.18
C VAL A 58 -40.71 33.42 31.92
N THR A 59 -41.52 33.40 32.98
CA THR A 59 -42.97 33.29 32.93
C THR A 59 -43.58 34.67 32.72
N ALA A 60 -44.13 34.91 31.53
CA ALA A 60 -45.01 36.05 31.27
C ALA A 60 -46.48 35.58 31.27
N LYS A 61 -47.32 36.36 31.95
CA LYS A 61 -48.70 36.07 32.36
C LYS A 61 -49.65 36.95 31.54
N HIS A 62 -50.56 36.36 30.78
CA HIS A 62 -51.82 36.93 30.24
C HIS A 62 -52.69 35.74 29.78
N ARG A 63 -53.80 35.35 30.43
CA ARG A 63 -55.15 35.93 30.61
C ARG A 63 -55.90 36.16 29.29
N GLY A 64 -56.89 35.30 29.01
CA GLY A 64 -58.16 35.68 28.35
C GLY A 64 -58.56 34.96 27.06
N ASP A 65 -59.59 34.12 27.19
CA ASP A 65 -60.74 33.92 26.30
C ASP A 65 -60.70 33.03 25.02
N SER A 66 -61.59 32.01 25.10
CA SER A 66 -62.43 31.35 24.09
C SER A 66 -62.17 31.58 22.60
N SER A 67 -62.04 30.50 21.83
CA SER A 67 -63.19 29.85 21.16
C SER A 67 -62.73 28.61 20.39
N SER A 68 -63.69 27.75 20.13
CA SER A 68 -63.63 26.55 19.29
C SER A 68 -63.14 26.82 17.87
N ASP A 69 -62.22 26.01 17.34
CA ASP A 69 -62.41 25.48 15.99
C ASP A 69 -61.58 24.23 15.71
N ALA A 70 -62.11 23.44 14.78
CA ALA A 70 -61.67 22.11 14.42
C ALA A 70 -60.40 22.08 13.57
N GLY A 71 -59.67 20.96 13.66
CA GLY A 71 -58.96 20.40 12.52
C GLY A 71 -57.42 20.50 12.53
N LEU A 72 -56.83 19.46 11.94
CA LEU A 72 -55.46 19.34 11.44
C LEU A 72 -54.40 18.85 12.44
N VAL A 73 -54.30 17.53 12.47
CA VAL A 73 -53.08 16.76 12.74
C VAL A 73 -51.99 17.14 11.72
N PRO A 74 -50.78 17.56 12.12
CA PRO A 74 -49.67 17.68 11.18
C PRO A 74 -49.05 16.30 10.94
N GLN A 75 -49.18 15.83 9.71
CA GLN A 75 -48.43 14.70 9.18
C GLN A 75 -46.95 15.09 9.03
N ILE A 76 -46.08 14.24 9.57
CA ILE A 76 -44.65 14.22 9.32
C ILE A 76 -44.47 13.65 7.91
N THR A 77 -43.95 14.47 6.98
CA THR A 77 -43.58 14.06 5.62
C THR A 77 -42.20 13.42 5.61
N PRO A 78 -42.04 12.18 5.11
CA PRO A 78 -40.74 11.66 4.67
C PRO A 78 -40.48 12.11 3.23
N HIS A 79 -39.45 12.93 3.01
CA HIS A 79 -38.93 13.19 1.67
C HIS A 79 -38.08 12.00 1.20
N GLY A 80 -38.70 11.17 0.36
CA GLY A 80 -38.06 10.12 -0.41
C GLY A 80 -38.93 9.81 -1.62
N VAL A 81 -39.05 10.78 -2.53
CA VAL A 81 -39.83 10.62 -3.77
C VAL A 81 -38.98 9.82 -4.76
N LEU A 82 -39.35 8.55 -4.95
CA LEU A 82 -39.07 7.80 -6.17
C LEU A 82 -39.73 8.53 -7.34
N LEU A 83 -38.93 9.09 -8.24
CA LEU A 83 -39.41 9.59 -9.53
C LEU A 83 -39.66 8.38 -10.45
N HIS A 84 -40.92 7.99 -10.57
CA HIS A 84 -41.40 7.13 -11.65
C HIS A 84 -41.72 8.02 -12.85
N PHE A 85 -40.85 8.00 -13.87
CA PHE A 85 -41.15 8.61 -15.17
C PHE A 85 -41.67 7.53 -16.11
N GLU A 86 -42.98 7.51 -16.29
CA GLU A 86 -43.65 6.87 -17.41
C GLU A 86 -43.51 7.83 -18.61
N LYS A 87 -42.84 7.40 -19.68
CA LYS A 87 -42.60 8.20 -20.88
C LYS A 87 -43.38 7.60 -22.05
N ASP A 88 -44.46 8.26 -22.42
CA ASP A 88 -45.19 8.02 -23.67
C ASP A 88 -44.30 8.44 -24.85
N GLU A 89 -43.86 7.47 -25.66
CA GLU A 89 -43.18 7.70 -26.94
C GLU A 89 -44.19 7.81 -28.10
N PRO A 90 -44.19 8.90 -28.89
CA PRO A 90 -44.89 8.95 -30.16
C PRO A 90 -44.10 8.23 -31.27
N LYS A 91 -44.79 7.37 -32.03
CA LYS A 91 -44.25 6.66 -33.21
C LYS A 91 -43.67 7.64 -34.23
N GLU A 92 -42.37 7.52 -34.47
CA GLU A 92 -41.64 8.26 -35.50
C GLU A 92 -41.79 7.57 -36.88
N VAL A 93 -42.13 8.36 -37.89
CA VAL A 93 -42.37 7.95 -39.28
C VAL A 93 -41.04 7.95 -40.03
N ILE A 94 -40.65 6.78 -40.56
CA ILE A 94 -39.42 6.58 -41.34
C ILE A 94 -39.55 7.19 -42.74
N PRO A 95 -38.69 8.14 -43.17
CA PRO A 95 -38.61 8.56 -44.57
C PRO A 95 -37.74 7.59 -45.40
N PRO A 96 -38.05 7.43 -46.71
CA PRO A 96 -37.41 6.43 -47.56
C PRO A 96 -35.97 6.75 -47.94
N ARG A 97 -35.20 5.67 -48.06
CA ARG A 97 -33.77 5.58 -48.36
C ARG A 97 -33.43 6.12 -49.77
N PRO A 98 -32.49 7.06 -49.94
CA PRO A 98 -32.01 7.46 -51.26
C PRO A 98 -31.07 6.40 -51.87
N ALA A 99 -31.18 6.24 -53.19
CA ALA A 99 -30.52 5.23 -54.01
C ALA A 99 -29.00 5.44 -54.14
N ALA A 100 -28.28 4.32 -54.23
CA ALA A 100 -26.82 4.26 -54.33
C ALA A 100 -26.29 4.76 -55.68
N ILE A 101 -25.25 5.60 -55.63
CA ILE A 101 -24.45 6.02 -56.78
C ILE A 101 -23.28 5.02 -56.95
N PRO A 102 -23.01 4.49 -58.15
CA PRO A 102 -21.90 3.56 -58.37
C PRO A 102 -20.57 4.33 -58.53
N LEU A 103 -19.56 3.95 -57.73
CA LEU A 103 -18.18 4.42 -57.88
C LEU A 103 -17.40 3.60 -58.92
N PRO A 104 -16.47 4.22 -59.66
CA PRO A 104 -15.76 3.60 -60.79
C PRO A 104 -14.60 2.69 -60.35
N GLN A 105 -14.38 1.65 -61.14
CA GLN A 105 -13.32 0.65 -60.98
C GLN A 105 -11.93 1.26 -61.21
N ALA A 106 -11.04 1.12 -60.22
CA ALA A 106 -9.63 1.48 -60.34
C ALA A 106 -8.77 0.22 -60.55
N LYS A 107 -7.86 0.32 -61.53
CA LYS A 107 -6.97 -0.72 -62.07
C LYS A 107 -5.93 -1.17 -61.05
N THR A 108 -5.71 -2.48 -61.00
CA THR A 108 -4.66 -3.18 -60.27
C THR A 108 -3.30 -3.04 -60.98
N ASN A 109 -2.29 -2.56 -60.26
CA ASN A 109 -0.88 -2.71 -60.64
C ASN A 109 -0.16 -3.47 -59.51
N LYS A 110 0.31 -4.68 -59.82
CA LYS A 110 1.28 -5.45 -59.03
C LYS A 110 2.65 -4.77 -59.11
N PRO A 111 3.46 -4.90 -58.06
CA PRO A 111 4.74 -5.58 -58.28
C PRO A 111 5.09 -6.61 -57.20
N SER A 112 5.72 -7.67 -57.68
CA SER A 112 6.43 -8.76 -57.02
C SER A 112 7.85 -8.35 -56.60
N VAL A 113 8.30 -8.71 -55.40
CA VAL A 113 9.71 -8.95 -54.98
C VAL A 113 9.62 -9.69 -53.63
N GLU A 114 9.87 -11.01 -53.56
CA GLU A 114 11.16 -11.70 -53.34
C GLU A 114 11.39 -11.95 -51.84
N GLU A 115 11.10 -13.19 -51.43
CA GLU A 115 11.36 -13.73 -50.08
C GLU A 115 12.76 -14.38 -50.07
N ASP A 116 13.57 -14.08 -49.06
CA ASP A 116 14.84 -14.74 -48.80
C ASP A 116 14.88 -15.16 -47.31
N PRO A 117 15.07 -16.46 -46.97
CA PRO A 117 15.07 -16.91 -45.59
C PRO A 117 16.48 -16.97 -45.00
N PHE A 118 16.79 -16.07 -44.06
CA PHE A 118 17.95 -16.21 -43.18
C PHE A 118 17.66 -17.21 -42.06
N GLN A 119 18.25 -18.41 -42.15
CA GLN A 119 18.39 -19.35 -41.04
C GLN A 119 19.72 -19.12 -40.32
N LEU A 120 19.68 -18.83 -39.02
CA LEU A 120 20.83 -18.83 -38.11
C LEU A 120 20.82 -20.12 -37.27
N PRO A 121 21.93 -20.88 -37.18
CA PRO A 121 22.03 -22.02 -36.29
C PRO A 121 22.49 -21.59 -34.88
N LEU A 122 21.73 -21.95 -33.86
CA LEU A 122 22.06 -21.78 -32.45
C LEU A 122 22.47 -23.15 -31.87
N ASP A 123 23.75 -23.48 -31.99
CA ASP A 123 24.38 -24.58 -31.25
C ASP A 123 24.75 -24.09 -29.83
N LEU A 124 24.04 -24.61 -28.83
CA LEU A 124 24.36 -24.44 -27.41
C LEU A 124 25.29 -25.56 -26.94
N PRO A 125 26.44 -25.27 -26.31
CA PRO A 125 27.29 -26.31 -25.72
C PRO A 125 26.72 -26.84 -24.39
N PRO A 126 26.97 -28.11 -24.03
CA PRO A 126 26.39 -28.74 -22.86
C PRO A 126 27.01 -28.23 -21.55
N LYS A 127 26.13 -28.03 -20.55
CA LYS A 127 26.46 -27.64 -19.17
C LYS A 127 27.48 -28.60 -18.54
N ARG A 128 28.65 -28.05 -18.21
CA ARG A 128 29.72 -28.68 -17.41
C ARG A 128 29.25 -28.81 -15.96
N ARG A 129 29.06 -30.04 -15.48
CA ARG A 129 28.79 -30.34 -14.06
C ARG A 129 30.07 -30.09 -13.25
N LEU A 130 29.98 -29.25 -12.22
CA LEU A 130 30.98 -29.12 -11.16
C LEU A 130 30.78 -30.26 -10.13
N PRO A 131 31.85 -30.88 -9.62
CA PRO A 131 31.76 -31.94 -8.62
C PRO A 131 31.62 -31.39 -7.19
N GLU A 132 30.87 -32.12 -6.37
CA GLU A 132 30.71 -31.92 -4.92
C GLU A 132 32.04 -32.12 -4.17
N PRO A 133 32.30 -31.38 -3.07
CA PRO A 133 33.44 -31.64 -2.22
C PRO A 133 33.15 -32.78 -1.22
N LEU A 134 33.96 -33.82 -1.29
CA LEU A 134 34.08 -34.91 -0.33
C LEU A 134 34.53 -34.39 1.04
N LYS A 135 33.79 -34.78 2.08
CA LYS A 135 34.06 -34.47 3.48
C LYS A 135 34.89 -35.60 4.08
N GLU A 136 36.20 -35.39 4.17
CA GLU A 136 37.14 -36.32 4.77
C GLU A 136 37.08 -36.21 6.30
N ARG A 137 36.70 -37.31 6.97
CA ARG A 137 36.62 -37.44 8.43
C ARG A 137 37.72 -38.41 8.84
N SER A 138 38.82 -37.88 9.36
CA SER A 138 39.91 -38.67 9.94
C SER A 138 39.64 -38.95 11.42
N GLU A 139 39.49 -40.23 11.74
CA GLU A 139 39.50 -40.79 13.08
C GLU A 139 40.91 -41.28 13.47
N LEU A 140 41.08 -41.51 14.79
CA LEU A 140 42.09 -42.33 15.51
C LEU A 140 43.24 -41.56 16.22
N PRO A 141 43.87 -42.12 17.27
CA PRO A 141 43.31 -42.93 18.37
C PRO A 141 43.84 -42.53 19.78
N GLU A 142 43.26 -43.18 20.79
CA GLU A 142 43.65 -43.22 22.21
C GLU A 142 45.13 -43.59 22.45
N THR A 143 45.71 -43.08 23.54
CA THR A 143 46.75 -43.82 24.28
C THR A 143 46.63 -43.57 25.78
N LYS A 144 46.26 -44.62 26.52
CA LYS A 144 46.34 -44.74 27.98
C LYS A 144 47.76 -45.13 28.37
N VAL A 145 48.32 -44.51 29.41
CA VAL A 145 49.29 -45.19 30.30
C VAL A 145 49.02 -44.77 31.74
N ALA A 146 48.72 -45.76 32.57
CA ALA A 146 48.67 -45.68 34.02
C ALA A 146 50.05 -45.94 34.61
N THR A 147 50.41 -45.27 35.71
CA THR A 147 51.46 -45.76 36.63
C THR A 147 51.13 -45.32 38.06
N VAL A 148 51.43 -46.22 38.99
CA VAL A 148 50.86 -46.39 40.33
C VAL A 148 51.92 -46.13 41.40
N THR A 149 51.59 -45.28 42.41
CA THR A 149 52.10 -45.17 43.83
C THR A 149 53.60 -44.90 44.08
N PRO A 150 54.04 -44.26 45.22
CA PRO A 150 53.55 -44.50 46.60
C PRO A 150 53.47 -43.31 47.58
N LEU A 151 52.94 -43.65 48.76
CA LEU A 151 52.72 -42.89 49.98
C LEU A 151 54.00 -42.41 50.71
N THR A 152 53.78 -41.40 51.57
CA THR A 152 54.56 -40.89 52.74
C THR A 152 55.61 -39.78 52.48
N PRO A 153 56.00 -38.95 53.48
CA PRO A 153 55.35 -38.54 54.74
C PRO A 153 55.26 -36.99 54.92
N HIS A 154 54.58 -36.56 55.98
CA HIS A 154 54.44 -35.19 56.46
C HIS A 154 55.72 -34.32 56.37
N ARG A 155 55.66 -33.26 55.54
CA ARG A 155 56.67 -32.20 55.48
C ARG A 155 56.09 -30.88 55.97
N ARG A 156 56.69 -30.35 57.04
CA ARG A 156 56.36 -29.11 57.75
C ARG A 156 56.03 -27.95 56.80
N GLN A 157 54.87 -27.32 57.04
CA GLN A 157 54.48 -26.02 56.51
C GLN A 157 55.59 -24.98 56.78
N ARG A 158 56.34 -24.62 55.75
CA ARG A 158 57.02 -23.32 55.69
C ARG A 158 56.14 -22.44 54.81
N LEU A 159 55.62 -21.36 55.40
CA LEU A 159 54.93 -20.30 54.68
C LEU A 159 55.79 -19.89 53.48
N PRO A 160 55.29 -19.98 52.23
CA PRO A 160 56.01 -19.45 51.09
C PRO A 160 56.14 -17.94 51.32
N ARG A 161 57.38 -17.48 51.50
CA ARG A 161 57.73 -16.07 51.30
C ARG A 161 57.43 -15.78 49.84
N ARG A 162 56.21 -15.28 49.61
CA ARG A 162 55.68 -14.82 48.34
C ARG A 162 56.43 -13.53 48.00
N SER A 163 57.66 -13.65 47.48
CA SER A 163 58.29 -12.54 46.78
C SER A 163 57.45 -12.30 45.54
N SER A 164 56.60 -11.28 45.62
CA SER A 164 55.78 -10.83 44.52
C SER A 164 56.69 -10.15 43.49
N ASP A 165 57.35 -10.96 42.67
CA ASP A 165 57.92 -10.50 41.42
C ASP A 165 56.74 -10.25 40.48
N PHE A 166 56.01 -9.15 40.73
CA PHE A 166 55.07 -8.59 39.78
C PHE A 166 55.91 -8.14 38.59
N SER A 167 56.09 -9.05 37.62
CA SER A 167 56.83 -8.75 36.42
C SER A 167 56.16 -7.56 35.73
N TRP A 168 56.95 -6.55 35.34
CA TRP A 168 56.44 -5.38 34.61
C TRP A 168 55.58 -5.76 33.40
N ASN A 169 55.84 -6.92 32.79
CA ASN A 169 55.05 -7.49 31.70
C ASN A 169 53.58 -7.75 32.09
N SER A 170 53.32 -8.16 33.34
CA SER A 170 51.96 -8.39 33.85
C SER A 170 51.19 -7.07 34.02
N LEU A 171 51.87 -6.01 34.49
CA LEU A 171 51.27 -4.67 34.59
C LEU A 171 50.96 -4.08 33.22
N ILE A 172 51.89 -4.21 32.26
CA ILE A 172 51.70 -3.75 30.88
C ILE A 172 50.53 -4.49 30.22
N SER A 173 50.46 -5.82 30.38
CA SER A 173 49.36 -6.63 29.83
C SER A 173 48.00 -6.25 30.43
N LEU A 174 47.95 -5.96 31.75
CA LEU A 174 46.73 -5.53 32.42
C LEU A 174 46.33 -4.10 31.98
N ALA A 175 47.28 -3.20 31.82
CA ALA A 175 47.05 -1.85 31.30
C ALA A 175 46.52 -1.88 29.85
N LEU A 176 47.10 -2.70 28.97
CA LEU A 176 46.60 -2.90 27.60
C LEU A 176 45.22 -3.55 27.57
N GLY A 177 44.98 -4.55 28.43
CA GLY A 177 43.66 -5.20 28.55
C GLY A 177 42.58 -4.23 29.02
N THR A 178 42.88 -3.40 30.01
CA THR A 178 41.94 -2.35 30.50
C THR A 178 41.73 -1.26 29.46
N LEU A 179 42.76 -0.82 28.74
CA LEU A 179 42.63 0.10 27.61
C LEU A 179 41.74 -0.50 26.50
N GLY A 180 41.95 -1.76 26.14
CA GLY A 180 41.13 -2.45 25.13
C GLY A 180 39.67 -2.57 25.54
N LEU A 181 39.40 -2.92 26.80
CA LEU A 181 38.04 -3.00 27.35
C LEU A 181 37.36 -1.63 27.43
N THR A 182 38.09 -0.57 27.81
CA THR A 182 37.54 0.79 27.86
C THR A 182 37.24 1.32 26.46
N LEU A 183 38.10 1.05 25.48
CA LEU A 183 37.84 1.39 24.06
C LEU A 183 36.62 0.63 23.54
N LEU A 184 36.51 -0.67 23.81
CA LEU A 184 35.37 -1.48 23.41
C LEU A 184 34.08 -1.01 24.07
N ALA A 185 34.10 -0.74 25.38
CA ALA A 185 32.98 -0.16 26.10
C ALA A 185 32.60 1.21 25.51
N TRP A 186 33.57 2.05 25.16
CA TRP A 186 33.32 3.34 24.52
C TRP A 186 32.63 3.17 23.16
N ILE A 187 33.09 2.26 22.29
CA ILE A 187 32.43 1.96 21.01
C ILE A 187 30.97 1.48 21.22
N TYR A 188 30.73 0.59 22.20
CA TYR A 188 29.39 0.06 22.49
C TYR A 188 28.48 1.01 23.27
N LEU A 189 29.02 2.03 23.95
CA LEU A 189 28.22 3.01 24.70
C LEU A 189 28.03 4.35 23.97
N HIS A 190 28.99 4.77 23.16
CA HIS A 190 28.95 6.05 22.45
C HIS A 190 28.00 5.97 21.25
N ASP A 191 26.96 6.78 21.23
CA ASP A 191 26.08 6.95 20.06
C ASP A 191 26.56 8.16 19.24
N THR A 192 26.35 8.11 17.94
CA THR A 192 26.66 9.25 17.07
C THR A 192 25.75 10.43 17.42
N PRO A 193 26.23 11.68 17.27
CA PRO A 193 25.35 12.83 17.40
C PRO A 193 24.27 12.74 16.31
N ARG A 194 23.08 13.20 16.65
CA ARG A 194 21.93 13.19 15.74
C ARG A 194 22.19 14.12 14.55
N ASP A 195 22.08 13.59 13.34
CA ASP A 195 22.05 14.39 12.12
C ASP A 195 20.80 15.28 12.07
N SER A 196 20.92 16.44 11.44
CA SER A 196 19.77 17.31 11.18
C SER A 196 18.75 16.58 10.30
N ASP A 197 17.48 16.61 10.70
CA ASP A 197 16.33 16.01 10.03
C ASP A 197 15.21 17.02 9.75
N GLU A 198 15.52 18.32 9.85
CA GLU A 198 14.59 19.43 9.61
C GLU A 198 14.00 19.42 8.19
N ASP A 199 14.76 18.92 7.20
CA ASP A 199 14.33 18.78 5.81
C ASP A 199 13.23 17.73 5.60
N LEU A 200 13.08 16.80 6.56
CA LEU A 200 12.09 15.73 6.55
C LEU A 200 10.81 16.09 7.30
N ARG A 201 10.65 17.35 7.74
CA ARG A 201 9.39 17.79 8.33
C ARG A 201 8.32 18.00 7.25
N PRO A 202 7.08 17.52 7.46
CA PRO A 202 5.93 17.89 6.64
C PRO A 202 5.78 19.41 6.60
N GLN A 203 5.40 19.94 5.44
CA GLN A 203 5.21 21.37 5.26
C GLN A 203 3.84 21.85 5.78
N VAL A 204 2.90 20.93 6.00
CA VAL A 204 1.55 21.26 6.48
C VAL A 204 1.49 21.13 8.00
N SER A 205 0.83 22.11 8.61
CA SER A 205 0.58 22.14 10.05
C SER A 205 -0.31 20.98 10.48
N VAL A 206 -0.03 20.46 11.67
CA VAL A 206 -0.89 19.46 12.34
C VAL A 206 -2.29 20.03 12.54
N ASP A 207 -3.29 19.22 12.21
CA ASP A 207 -4.68 19.55 12.48
C ASP A 207 -4.98 19.43 13.98
N GLN A 208 -5.47 20.52 14.57
CA GLN A 208 -5.80 20.63 16.00
C GLN A 208 -7.32 20.65 16.25
N THR A 209 -8.13 20.28 15.25
CA THR A 209 -9.57 20.09 15.45
C THR A 209 -9.82 19.10 16.60
N PRO A 210 -10.84 19.31 17.44
CA PRO A 210 -10.97 18.56 18.69
C PRO A 210 -11.42 17.10 18.50
N THR A 211 -12.24 16.83 17.50
CA THR A 211 -12.80 15.48 17.23
C THR A 211 -13.16 15.36 15.76
N THR A 212 -12.81 14.24 15.15
CA THR A 212 -13.16 13.92 13.75
C THR A 212 -13.82 12.55 13.69
N GLN A 213 -14.87 12.40 12.88
CA GLN A 213 -15.67 11.16 12.77
C GLN A 213 -15.21 10.26 11.62
N ALA A 214 -14.46 10.80 10.65
CA ALA A 214 -14.04 10.06 9.44
C ALA A 214 -13.33 8.71 9.74
N PRO A 215 -12.38 8.59 10.70
CA PRO A 215 -11.76 7.29 10.99
C PRO A 215 -12.76 6.27 11.55
N VAL A 216 -13.69 6.71 12.40
CA VAL A 216 -14.71 5.85 13.01
C VAL A 216 -15.69 5.35 11.94
N LYS A 217 -16.13 6.25 11.05
CA LYS A 217 -16.97 5.89 9.90
C LYS A 217 -16.25 4.94 8.95
N LEU A 218 -14.95 5.14 8.71
CA LEU A 218 -14.14 4.21 7.91
C LEU A 218 -14.10 2.81 8.55
N ARG A 219 -13.86 2.71 9.86
CA ARG A 219 -13.92 1.41 10.55
C ARG A 219 -15.33 0.82 10.49
N ALA A 220 -16.39 1.61 10.67
CA ALA A 220 -17.77 1.15 10.55
C ALA A 220 -18.08 0.57 9.17
N PHE A 221 -17.67 1.26 8.10
CA PHE A 221 -17.72 0.77 6.73
C PHE A 221 -17.01 -0.59 6.61
N LEU A 222 -15.74 -0.67 6.99
CA LEU A 222 -14.94 -1.89 6.85
C LEU A 222 -15.49 -3.07 7.66
N ASN A 223 -16.05 -2.81 8.85
CA ASN A 223 -16.70 -3.83 9.69
C ASN A 223 -18.00 -4.35 9.06
N SER A 224 -18.72 -3.51 8.33
CA SER A 224 -19.97 -3.89 7.65
C SER A 224 -19.75 -4.66 6.35
N VAL A 225 -18.53 -4.66 5.79
CA VAL A 225 -18.20 -5.43 4.59
C VAL A 225 -18.19 -6.93 4.91
N LEU A 226 -19.09 -7.67 4.26
CA LEU A 226 -19.17 -9.12 4.31
C LEU A 226 -18.18 -9.73 3.30
N PRO A 227 -17.35 -10.71 3.72
CA PRO A 227 -16.42 -11.38 2.82
C PRO A 227 -17.16 -12.25 1.79
N VAL A 228 -16.53 -12.45 0.63
CA VAL A 228 -17.02 -13.40 -0.39
C VAL A 228 -16.88 -14.82 0.16
N GLU A 229 -18.00 -15.51 0.39
CA GLU A 229 -18.01 -16.87 0.97
C GLU A 229 -17.42 -17.91 0.01
N ASP A 230 -17.71 -17.79 -1.28
CA ASP A 230 -17.22 -18.72 -2.30
C ASP A 230 -15.74 -18.47 -2.63
N ILE A 231 -14.91 -19.47 -2.32
CA ILE A 231 -13.46 -19.45 -2.58
C ILE A 231 -13.16 -19.32 -4.08
N SER A 232 -14.00 -19.90 -4.95
CA SER A 232 -13.81 -19.86 -6.39
C SER A 232 -14.03 -18.47 -6.99
N LEU A 233 -15.01 -17.73 -6.46
CA LEU A 233 -15.28 -16.35 -6.86
C LEU A 233 -14.19 -15.41 -6.36
N ARG A 234 -13.63 -15.65 -5.16
CA ARG A 234 -12.57 -14.82 -4.58
C ARG A 234 -11.30 -14.75 -5.43
N ALA A 235 -11.02 -15.78 -6.22
CA ALA A 235 -9.87 -15.82 -7.12
C ALA A 235 -10.13 -15.13 -8.48
N GLN A 236 -11.37 -14.73 -8.75
CA GLN A 236 -11.80 -14.15 -10.03
C GLN A 236 -12.12 -12.67 -9.88
N ALA A 237 -11.98 -11.92 -10.98
CA ALA A 237 -12.40 -10.54 -11.02
C ALA A 237 -13.93 -10.42 -10.85
N PRO A 238 -14.44 -9.42 -10.11
CA PRO A 238 -15.89 -9.28 -9.94
C PRO A 238 -16.68 -9.18 -11.24
N TRP A 239 -16.14 -8.51 -12.27
CA TRP A 239 -16.82 -8.38 -13.57
C TRP A 239 -16.90 -9.70 -14.37
N THR A 240 -16.20 -10.76 -13.98
CA THR A 240 -16.32 -12.08 -14.62
C THR A 240 -17.33 -12.98 -13.92
N TRP A 241 -17.80 -12.63 -12.72
CA TRP A 241 -18.78 -13.43 -11.96
C TRP A 241 -20.12 -13.48 -12.67
N GLU A 242 -21.00 -14.43 -12.33
CA GLU A 242 -22.35 -14.46 -12.89
C GLU A 242 -23.26 -13.36 -12.29
N THR A 243 -24.24 -12.87 -13.06
CA THR A 243 -25.14 -11.79 -12.62
C THR A 243 -25.91 -12.12 -11.32
N PRO A 244 -26.40 -13.36 -11.10
CA PRO A 244 -27.01 -13.72 -9.82
C PRO A 244 -26.03 -13.64 -8.63
N ALA A 245 -24.77 -14.04 -8.83
CA ALA A 245 -23.74 -13.97 -7.79
C ALA A 245 -23.42 -12.51 -7.43
N LEU A 246 -23.26 -11.65 -8.44
CA LEU A 246 -23.09 -10.20 -8.28
C LEU A 246 -24.27 -9.58 -7.51
N SER A 247 -25.51 -9.87 -7.93
CA SER A 247 -26.72 -9.33 -7.29
C SER A 247 -26.83 -9.75 -5.83
N SER A 248 -26.56 -11.03 -5.53
CA SER A 248 -26.59 -11.56 -4.17
C SER A 248 -25.54 -10.89 -3.29
N PHE A 249 -24.30 -10.79 -3.78
CA PHE A 249 -23.19 -10.19 -3.04
C PHE A 249 -23.39 -8.70 -2.77
N VAL A 250 -23.82 -7.93 -3.76
CA VAL A 250 -24.13 -6.49 -3.62
C VAL A 250 -25.29 -6.28 -2.64
N ARG A 251 -26.36 -7.09 -2.74
CA ARG A 251 -27.51 -6.99 -1.82
C ARG A 251 -27.12 -7.33 -0.38
N ALA A 252 -26.31 -8.37 -0.17
CA ALA A 252 -25.85 -8.76 1.15
C ALA A 252 -25.00 -7.66 1.82
N ASN A 253 -24.32 -6.84 1.03
CA ASN A 253 -23.47 -5.74 1.48
C ASN A 253 -24.15 -4.35 1.42
N GLY A 254 -25.49 -4.27 1.33
CA GLY A 254 -26.20 -2.99 1.22
C GLY A 254 -25.80 -1.97 2.30
N THR A 255 -25.73 -2.40 3.56
CA THR A 255 -25.31 -1.54 4.69
C THR A 255 -23.88 -1.01 4.52
N ALA A 256 -22.97 -1.78 3.95
CA ALA A 256 -21.60 -1.33 3.71
C ALA A 256 -21.54 -0.26 2.62
N LEU A 257 -22.37 -0.38 1.59
CA LEU A 257 -22.47 0.64 0.54
C LEU A 257 -23.08 1.94 1.07
N ASP A 258 -24.09 1.85 1.94
CA ASP A 258 -24.66 3.02 2.61
C ASP A 258 -23.61 3.71 3.50
N ASN A 259 -22.86 2.93 4.30
CA ASN A 259 -21.78 3.46 5.14
C ASN A 259 -20.65 4.10 4.32
N LEU A 260 -20.32 3.55 3.14
CA LEU A 260 -19.33 4.17 2.25
C LEU A 260 -19.84 5.51 1.72
N ARG A 261 -21.10 5.58 1.32
CA ARG A 261 -21.70 6.81 0.83
C ARG A 261 -21.71 7.88 1.93
N ASP A 262 -22.11 7.52 3.15
CA ASP A 262 -22.05 8.41 4.32
C ASP A 262 -20.63 8.87 4.67
N LEU A 263 -19.61 8.07 4.33
CA LEU A 263 -18.20 8.39 4.51
C LEU A 263 -17.69 9.34 3.42
N LEU A 264 -18.10 9.15 2.16
CA LEU A 264 -17.74 10.01 1.04
C LEU A 264 -18.50 11.35 1.07
N GLU A 265 -19.74 11.38 1.55
CA GLU A 265 -20.49 12.63 1.71
C GLU A 265 -20.03 13.45 2.94
N ASP A 266 -19.15 12.91 3.79
CA ASP A 266 -18.66 13.59 4.98
C ASP A 266 -17.72 14.75 4.65
N TYR A 267 -18.00 15.91 5.22
CA TYR A 267 -17.17 17.11 5.14
C TYR A 267 -16.02 17.10 6.17
N ASP A 268 -16.09 16.23 7.17
CA ASP A 268 -15.14 16.11 8.29
C ASP A 268 -13.89 15.27 7.94
N TRP A 269 -13.44 15.33 6.68
CA TRP A 269 -12.24 14.63 6.23
C TRP A 269 -10.99 15.44 6.61
N HIS A 270 -10.47 15.20 7.80
CA HIS A 270 -9.26 15.84 8.33
C HIS A 270 -8.06 14.88 8.25
N PRO A 271 -7.34 14.83 7.12
CA PRO A 271 -6.34 13.80 6.84
C PRO A 271 -5.14 13.78 7.80
N HIS A 272 -4.84 14.92 8.42
CA HIS A 272 -3.66 15.10 9.29
C HIS A 272 -4.00 15.04 10.78
N HIS A 273 -5.23 14.66 11.11
CA HIS A 273 -5.70 14.58 12.49
C HIS A 273 -5.14 13.32 13.19
N SER A 274 -4.83 13.43 14.49
CA SER A 274 -4.23 12.34 15.28
C SER A 274 -5.13 11.10 15.42
N SER A 275 -6.45 11.26 15.31
CA SER A 275 -7.44 10.16 15.36
C SER A 275 -7.18 9.05 14.34
N TRP A 276 -6.61 9.36 13.18
CA TRP A 276 -6.21 8.34 12.19
C TRP A 276 -5.14 7.39 12.72
N TYR A 277 -4.27 7.87 13.62
CA TYR A 277 -3.28 7.03 14.28
C TYR A 277 -3.91 6.12 15.34
N LEU A 278 -4.85 6.68 16.12
CA LEU A 278 -5.53 5.97 17.21
C LEU A 278 -6.42 4.84 16.69
N GLU A 279 -7.19 5.11 15.63
CA GLU A 279 -8.15 4.16 15.12
C GLU A 279 -7.48 3.04 14.30
N ASP A 280 -6.41 3.39 13.57
CA ASP A 280 -5.66 2.56 12.62
C ASP A 280 -6.51 1.48 11.92
N ALA A 281 -7.22 1.90 10.88
CA ALA A 281 -7.93 0.99 9.99
C ALA A 281 -7.03 0.44 8.88
N SER A 282 -5.75 0.82 8.76
CA SER A 282 -4.92 0.49 7.60
C SER A 282 -4.65 -1.02 7.43
N ASN A 283 -4.63 -1.74 8.56
CA ASN A 283 -4.42 -3.19 8.63
C ASN A 283 -5.72 -4.00 8.72
N HIS A 284 -6.87 -3.36 8.50
CA HIS A 284 -8.15 -4.03 8.59
C HIS A 284 -8.27 -5.18 7.57
N PRO A 285 -8.69 -6.41 7.96
CA PRO A 285 -8.69 -7.57 7.06
C PRO A 285 -9.66 -7.42 5.87
N ASN A 286 -10.70 -6.60 6.01
CA ASN A 286 -11.74 -6.45 5.00
C ASN A 286 -11.40 -5.49 3.84
N TRP A 287 -10.21 -4.87 3.79
CA TRP A 287 -9.85 -3.99 2.67
C TRP A 287 -9.96 -4.65 1.30
N ARG A 288 -9.48 -5.89 1.19
CA ARG A 288 -9.59 -6.67 -0.05
C ARG A 288 -11.04 -6.94 -0.44
N HIS A 289 -11.90 -7.16 0.54
CA HIS A 289 -13.33 -7.37 0.32
C HIS A 289 -14.05 -6.07 -0.03
N ALA A 290 -13.62 -4.94 0.53
CA ALA A 290 -14.15 -3.62 0.20
C ALA A 290 -13.86 -3.26 -1.27
N ALA A 291 -12.61 -3.41 -1.72
CA ALA A 291 -12.26 -3.20 -3.13
C ALA A 291 -13.08 -4.10 -4.08
N CYS A 292 -13.21 -5.38 -3.72
CA CYS A 292 -14.00 -6.36 -4.46
C CYS A 292 -15.50 -6.01 -4.51
N LEU A 293 -16.08 -5.54 -3.39
CA LEU A 293 -17.47 -5.08 -3.29
C LEU A 293 -17.76 -3.92 -4.25
N LEU A 294 -16.88 -2.93 -4.29
CA LEU A 294 -17.08 -1.75 -5.12
C LEU A 294 -16.95 -2.07 -6.62
N GLN A 295 -15.98 -2.90 -6.98
CA GLN A 295 -15.90 -3.45 -8.34
C GLN A 295 -17.13 -4.30 -8.71
N ALA A 296 -17.64 -5.12 -7.78
CA ALA A 296 -18.84 -5.93 -7.98
C ALA A 296 -20.09 -5.07 -8.17
N GLN A 297 -20.25 -3.98 -7.42
CA GLN A 297 -21.35 -3.05 -7.55
C GLN A 297 -21.36 -2.40 -8.94
N ALA A 298 -20.23 -1.85 -9.38
CA ALA A 298 -20.10 -1.26 -10.70
C ALA A 298 -20.38 -2.28 -11.82
N ALA A 299 -19.82 -3.50 -11.72
CA ALA A 299 -20.08 -4.57 -12.69
C ALA A 299 -21.55 -5.01 -12.72
N TYR A 300 -22.20 -5.09 -11.56
CA TYR A 300 -23.62 -5.44 -11.46
C TYR A 300 -24.51 -4.40 -12.14
N LEU A 301 -24.27 -3.11 -11.87
CA LEU A 301 -25.02 -2.00 -12.47
C LEU A 301 -24.85 -1.95 -13.98
N ALA A 302 -23.62 -2.13 -14.47
CA ALA A 302 -23.33 -2.16 -15.91
C ALA A 302 -24.10 -3.28 -16.62
N ARG A 303 -24.17 -4.48 -16.03
CA ARG A 303 -24.92 -5.61 -16.61
C ARG A 303 -26.43 -5.45 -16.59
N ARG A 304 -26.94 -4.59 -15.69
CA ARG A 304 -28.35 -4.21 -15.66
C ARG A 304 -28.71 -3.19 -16.75
N GLY A 305 -27.71 -2.60 -17.41
CA GLY A 305 -27.88 -1.52 -18.37
C GLY A 305 -27.83 -0.12 -17.74
N ASP A 306 -27.59 -0.04 -16.42
CA ASP A 306 -27.47 1.21 -15.68
C ASP A 306 -26.01 1.71 -15.75
N GLU A 307 -25.55 2.13 -16.93
CA GLU A 307 -24.15 2.52 -17.17
C GLU A 307 -23.72 3.73 -16.33
N GLU A 308 -24.52 4.81 -16.26
CA GLU A 308 -24.16 5.99 -15.47
C GLU A 308 -23.92 5.65 -13.97
N PRO A 309 -24.84 4.96 -13.26
CA PRO A 309 -24.58 4.49 -11.90
C PRO A 309 -23.35 3.57 -11.77
N ALA A 310 -23.04 2.77 -12.80
CA ALA A 310 -21.85 1.93 -12.78
C ALA A 310 -20.56 2.76 -12.79
N PHE A 311 -20.52 3.84 -13.59
CA PHE A 311 -19.41 4.79 -13.59
C PHE A 311 -19.30 5.56 -12.29
N VAL A 312 -20.42 6.00 -11.69
CA VAL A 312 -20.42 6.64 -10.37
C VAL A 312 -19.79 5.72 -9.33
N ALA A 313 -20.22 4.46 -9.24
CA ALA A 313 -19.65 3.49 -8.28
C ALA A 313 -18.14 3.23 -8.51
N ALA A 314 -17.69 3.26 -9.77
CA ALA A 314 -16.27 3.13 -10.10
C ALA A 314 -15.46 4.39 -9.74
N ILE A 315 -16.06 5.59 -9.82
CA ILE A 315 -15.46 6.86 -9.41
C ILE A 315 -15.42 6.99 -7.90
N ASP A 316 -16.46 6.57 -7.17
CA ASP A 316 -16.47 6.53 -5.69
C ASP A 316 -15.26 5.73 -5.15
N LEU A 317 -14.88 4.64 -5.84
CA LEU A 317 -13.69 3.85 -5.54
C LEU A 317 -12.38 4.64 -5.77
N ALA A 318 -12.31 5.45 -6.83
CA ALA A 318 -11.17 6.33 -7.10
C ALA A 318 -11.11 7.51 -6.11
N GLU A 319 -12.25 8.07 -5.74
CA GLU A 319 -12.34 9.15 -4.75
C GLU A 319 -11.91 8.66 -3.37
N MET A 320 -12.36 7.48 -2.95
CA MET A 320 -11.92 6.84 -1.72
C MET A 320 -10.39 6.64 -1.71
N SER A 321 -9.82 6.18 -2.83
CA SER A 321 -8.36 6.12 -2.97
C SER A 321 -7.73 7.49 -2.76
N ARG A 322 -8.19 8.51 -3.48
CA ARG A 322 -7.65 9.87 -3.42
C ARG A 322 -7.67 10.46 -2.01
N ARG A 323 -8.77 10.24 -1.26
CA ARG A 323 -8.94 10.67 0.12
C ARG A 323 -7.99 9.96 1.08
N LEU A 324 -7.74 8.66 0.88
CA LEU A 324 -6.78 7.89 1.68
C LEU A 324 -5.32 8.29 1.42
N GLN A 325 -4.97 8.74 0.20
CA GLN A 325 -3.62 9.26 -0.09
C GLN A 325 -3.29 10.51 0.74
N GLU A 326 -4.32 11.28 1.13
CA GLU A 326 -4.14 12.46 1.98
C GLU A 326 -3.88 12.07 3.43
N VAL A 327 -4.30 10.88 3.88
CA VAL A 327 -4.13 10.46 5.27
C VAL A 327 -2.66 10.13 5.56
N TRP A 328 -1.98 11.02 6.28
CA TRP A 328 -0.55 10.91 6.58
C TRP A 328 -0.26 10.14 7.88
N ALA A 329 -1.17 9.27 8.30
CA ALA A 329 -1.03 8.52 9.54
C ALA A 329 -0.05 7.34 9.40
N TRP A 330 -0.52 6.28 8.77
CA TRP A 330 0.20 5.02 8.59
C TRP A 330 0.49 4.78 7.10
N SER A 331 1.66 4.23 6.76
CA SER A 331 1.97 3.82 5.39
C SER A 331 1.00 2.80 4.83
N GLY A 332 0.37 2.02 5.70
CA GLY A 332 -0.72 1.13 5.33
C GLY A 332 -1.85 1.87 4.62
N TYR A 333 -2.23 3.09 5.01
CA TYR A 333 -3.29 3.84 4.33
C TYR A 333 -2.92 4.19 2.90
N MET A 334 -1.68 4.61 2.65
CA MET A 334 -1.19 4.86 1.29
C MET A 334 -1.18 3.58 0.46
N GLN A 335 -0.74 2.46 1.04
CA GLN A 335 -0.81 1.16 0.35
C GLN A 335 -2.26 0.80 -0.02
N ARG A 336 -3.22 0.97 0.91
CA ARG A 336 -4.65 0.76 0.62
C ARG A 336 -5.16 1.72 -0.44
N ALA A 337 -4.70 2.97 -0.44
CA ALA A 337 -5.05 3.93 -1.47
C ALA A 337 -4.58 3.47 -2.85
N LEU A 338 -3.33 3.02 -2.99
CA LEU A 338 -2.78 2.51 -4.25
C LEU A 338 -3.48 1.21 -4.72
N GLU A 339 -3.84 0.33 -3.79
CA GLU A 339 -4.67 -0.86 -4.07
C GLU A 339 -6.06 -0.47 -4.60
N LEU A 340 -6.75 0.46 -3.95
CA LEU A 340 -8.06 0.96 -4.40
C LEU A 340 -7.97 1.70 -5.74
N GLN A 341 -6.89 2.45 -5.98
CA GLN A 341 -6.64 3.08 -7.29
C GLN A 341 -6.46 2.03 -8.38
N THR A 342 -5.74 0.95 -8.09
CA THR A 342 -5.59 -0.17 -9.04
C THR A 342 -6.93 -0.85 -9.28
N ALA A 343 -7.76 -1.01 -8.24
CA ALA A 343 -9.09 -1.56 -8.40
C ALA A 343 -10.02 -0.63 -9.24
N SER A 344 -9.93 0.69 -9.06
CA SER A 344 -10.73 1.68 -9.80
C SER A 344 -10.36 1.75 -11.28
N VAL A 345 -9.06 1.81 -11.60
CA VAL A 345 -8.63 1.86 -13.01
C VAL A 345 -8.97 0.57 -13.75
N GLN A 346 -8.93 -0.58 -13.09
CA GLN A 346 -9.30 -1.87 -13.65
C GLN A 346 -10.77 -1.91 -14.06
N ILE A 347 -11.67 -1.55 -13.14
CA ILE A 347 -13.10 -1.58 -13.42
C ILE A 347 -13.49 -0.50 -14.44
N LEU A 348 -12.90 0.71 -14.36
CA LEU A 348 -13.12 1.76 -15.38
C LEU A 348 -12.63 1.33 -16.76
N GLY A 349 -11.48 0.65 -16.83
CA GLY A 349 -10.98 0.08 -18.08
C GLY A 349 -11.97 -0.90 -18.70
N GLU A 350 -12.56 -1.78 -17.90
CA GLU A 350 -13.57 -2.74 -18.36
C GLU A 350 -14.89 -2.04 -18.76
N LEU A 351 -15.39 -1.08 -17.97
CA LEU A 351 -16.60 -0.32 -18.31
C LEU A 351 -16.46 0.47 -19.61
N LEU A 352 -15.32 1.14 -19.80
CA LEU A 352 -15.02 1.93 -20.99
C LEU A 352 -14.88 1.08 -22.26
N LYS A 353 -14.53 -0.21 -22.12
CA LYS A 353 -14.43 -1.15 -23.25
C LYS A 353 -15.76 -1.26 -23.99
N SER A 354 -16.87 -1.35 -23.26
CA SER A 354 -18.20 -1.62 -23.81
C SER A 354 -19.21 -0.48 -23.66
N THR A 355 -18.83 0.69 -23.11
CA THR A 355 -19.79 1.78 -22.84
C THR A 355 -20.52 2.32 -24.07
N HIS A 356 -21.80 2.63 -23.90
CA HIS A 356 -22.66 3.31 -24.88
C HIS A 356 -23.01 4.76 -24.48
N LEU A 357 -22.42 5.27 -23.39
CA LEU A 357 -22.59 6.65 -22.97
C LEU A 357 -22.14 7.64 -24.04
N ASP A 358 -22.81 8.79 -24.08
CA ASP A 358 -22.46 9.88 -24.99
C ASP A 358 -21.19 10.62 -24.53
N SER A 359 -20.64 11.41 -25.46
CA SER A 359 -19.39 12.14 -25.26
C SER A 359 -19.44 13.19 -24.14
N ALA A 360 -20.60 13.79 -23.88
CA ALA A 360 -20.74 14.80 -22.83
C ALA A 360 -20.75 14.14 -21.45
N THR A 361 -21.52 13.06 -21.27
CA THR A 361 -21.57 12.30 -20.01
C THR A 361 -20.21 11.69 -19.67
N LEU A 362 -19.53 11.06 -20.64
CA LEU A 362 -18.16 10.58 -20.48
C LEU A 362 -17.17 11.70 -20.15
N GLY A 363 -17.41 12.92 -20.64
CA GLY A 363 -16.60 14.10 -20.32
C GLY A 363 -16.66 14.47 -18.85
N ARG A 364 -17.84 14.45 -18.23
CA ARG A 364 -17.99 14.72 -16.79
C ARG A 364 -17.24 13.70 -15.95
N PHE A 365 -17.44 12.41 -16.23
CA PHE A 365 -16.76 11.33 -15.52
C PHE A 365 -15.23 11.37 -15.70
N GLN A 366 -14.76 11.76 -16.88
CA GLN A 366 -13.34 11.99 -17.12
C GLN A 366 -12.79 13.12 -16.23
N GLU A 367 -13.53 14.23 -16.08
CA GLU A 367 -13.13 15.37 -15.23
C GLU A 367 -13.09 15.00 -13.75
N GLU A 368 -14.11 14.30 -13.25
CA GLU A 368 -14.15 13.77 -11.88
C GLU A 368 -13.00 12.79 -11.63
N PHE A 369 -12.78 11.85 -12.56
CA PHE A 369 -11.69 10.90 -12.44
C PHE A 369 -10.32 11.58 -12.41
N ILE A 370 -10.08 12.62 -13.24
CA ILE A 370 -8.82 13.39 -13.26
C ILE A 370 -8.48 14.00 -11.89
N GLN A 371 -9.49 14.37 -11.09
CA GLN A 371 -9.27 14.90 -9.73
C GLN A 371 -8.71 13.83 -8.78
N CYS A 372 -8.96 12.55 -9.07
CA CYS A 372 -8.49 11.38 -8.33
C CYS A 372 -7.11 10.88 -8.79
N ARG A 373 -6.32 11.74 -9.44
CA ARG A 373 -4.95 11.38 -9.87
C ARG A 373 -4.04 11.11 -8.66
N PRO A 374 -3.15 10.11 -8.72
CA PRO A 374 -2.06 10.00 -7.75
C PRO A 374 -1.12 11.20 -7.85
N ASP A 375 -0.85 11.86 -6.72
CA ASP A 375 -0.11 13.13 -6.66
C ASP A 375 1.27 12.96 -5.99
N ASP A 376 2.32 13.41 -6.68
CA ASP A 376 3.71 13.31 -6.21
C ASP A 376 3.95 14.12 -4.93
N ASP A 377 3.31 15.29 -4.81
CA ASP A 377 3.48 16.15 -3.65
C ASP A 377 2.84 15.56 -2.40
N LEU A 378 1.71 14.86 -2.56
CA LEU A 378 1.06 14.13 -1.47
C LEU A 378 1.91 12.96 -1.02
N MET A 379 2.42 12.15 -1.96
CA MET A 379 3.28 11.02 -1.63
C MET A 379 4.60 11.49 -0.96
N ARG A 380 5.20 12.59 -1.44
CA ARG A 380 6.40 13.20 -0.85
C ARG A 380 6.16 13.68 0.59
N GLN A 381 5.00 14.24 0.87
CA GLN A 381 4.61 14.68 2.22
C GLN A 381 4.26 13.51 3.13
N ALA A 382 3.61 12.47 2.60
CA ALA A 382 3.34 11.23 3.33
C ALA A 382 4.65 10.57 3.77
N CYS A 383 5.68 10.49 2.92
CA CYS A 383 7.00 9.99 3.30
C CYS A 383 7.65 10.80 4.45
N ALA A 384 7.48 12.12 4.46
CA ALA A 384 7.96 12.97 5.55
C ALA A 384 7.22 12.67 6.86
N ALA A 385 5.90 12.47 6.81
CA ALA A 385 5.11 12.08 7.97
C ALA A 385 5.48 10.68 8.50
N TYR A 386 5.75 9.72 7.62
CA TYR A 386 6.21 8.38 8.02
C TYR A 386 7.56 8.42 8.72
N TYR A 387 8.48 9.28 8.29
CA TYR A 387 9.73 9.50 9.02
C TYR A 387 9.49 10.04 10.43
N ILE A 388 8.62 11.06 10.58
CA ILE A 388 8.26 11.61 11.89
C ILE A 388 7.66 10.53 12.79
N HIS A 389 6.83 9.65 12.22
CA HIS A 389 6.27 8.53 12.93
C HIS A 389 7.36 7.58 13.47
N GLU A 390 8.29 7.12 12.63
CA GLU A 390 9.40 6.26 13.07
C GLU A 390 10.29 6.95 14.12
N LYS A 391 10.54 8.25 13.94
CA LYS A 391 11.26 9.08 14.92
C LYS A 391 10.56 9.12 16.27
N LYS A 392 9.23 9.26 16.28
CA LYS A 392 8.42 9.27 17.50
C LYS A 392 8.35 7.91 18.16
N LEU A 393 8.29 6.80 17.39
CA LEU A 393 8.41 5.46 17.95
C LEU A 393 9.75 5.22 18.64
N LEU A 394 10.85 5.75 18.07
CA LEU A 394 12.19 5.62 18.65
C LEU A 394 12.35 6.49 19.89
N LEU A 395 12.09 7.80 19.78
CA LEU A 395 12.41 8.80 20.81
C LEU A 395 11.28 9.00 21.85
N GLY A 396 10.04 8.63 21.53
CA GLY A 396 8.88 8.90 22.37
C GLY A 396 8.62 10.40 22.52
N PRO A 397 8.26 10.86 23.74
CA PRO A 397 8.06 12.28 24.04
C PRO A 397 9.30 13.16 23.77
N ALA A 398 10.50 12.57 23.81
CA ALA A 398 11.76 13.30 23.55
C ALA A 398 11.96 13.67 22.06
N SER A 399 11.07 13.23 21.17
CA SER A 399 11.11 13.60 19.74
C SER A 399 10.89 15.10 19.51
N GLY A 400 10.19 15.79 20.42
CA GLY A 400 9.78 17.19 20.28
C GLY A 400 8.60 17.40 19.33
N GLU A 401 8.01 16.32 18.80
CA GLU A 401 6.94 16.40 17.81
C GLU A 401 5.57 16.47 18.51
N LEU A 402 4.79 17.50 18.17
CA LEU A 402 3.49 17.80 18.77
C LEU A 402 2.41 16.76 18.44
N LEU A 403 2.52 16.12 17.26
CA LEU A 403 1.52 15.18 16.77
C LEU A 403 1.56 13.89 17.59
N ASP A 404 0.49 13.54 18.30
CA ASP A 404 0.41 12.28 19.03
C ASP A 404 0.20 11.09 18.09
N THR A 405 1.30 10.60 17.53
CA THR A 405 1.31 9.45 16.61
C THR A 405 1.53 8.11 17.33
N MET A 406 1.50 8.07 18.67
CA MET A 406 1.81 6.86 19.43
C MET A 406 0.54 6.01 19.58
N PRO A 407 0.42 4.86 18.89
CA PRO A 407 -0.72 3.98 19.10
C PRO A 407 -0.75 3.52 20.56
N ASP A 408 -1.91 3.66 21.20
CA ASP A 408 -2.18 3.32 22.60
C ASP A 408 -1.24 4.00 23.64
N GLY A 409 -0.49 5.04 23.24
CA GLY A 409 0.54 5.64 24.09
C GLY A 409 1.67 4.67 24.49
N ARG A 410 1.78 3.49 23.87
CA ARG A 410 2.74 2.45 24.27
C ARG A 410 4.06 2.62 23.55
N LEU A 411 5.11 2.91 24.32
CA LEU A 411 6.48 2.80 23.83
C LEU A 411 6.78 1.36 23.44
N HIS A 412 7.24 1.16 22.21
CA HIS A 412 7.68 -0.16 21.78
C HIS A 412 8.87 -0.60 22.63
N ARG A 413 8.88 -1.89 23.00
CA ARG A 413 9.98 -2.47 23.79
C ARG A 413 11.28 -2.29 23.02
N ARG A 414 12.15 -1.43 23.53
CA ARG A 414 13.45 -1.17 22.89
C ARG A 414 14.31 -2.43 23.02
N PRO A 415 14.94 -2.90 21.93
CA PRO A 415 15.93 -3.96 22.04
C PRO A 415 17.09 -3.51 22.94
N GLY A 416 17.82 -4.46 23.53
CA GLY A 416 18.85 -4.16 24.54
C GLY A 416 19.85 -3.08 24.07
N ARG A 417 20.05 -2.07 24.94
CA ARG A 417 20.83 -0.83 24.69
C ARG A 417 22.24 -1.06 24.14
N LEU A 418 22.89 -2.18 24.48
CA LEU A 418 24.29 -2.42 24.11
C LEU A 418 24.51 -2.45 22.58
N PHE A 419 23.54 -2.98 21.83
CA PHE A 419 23.63 -3.14 20.37
C PHE A 419 22.63 -2.25 19.62
N PHE A 420 22.02 -1.28 20.31
CA PHE A 420 21.02 -0.39 19.73
C PHE A 420 21.42 1.07 19.99
N LYS A 421 21.80 1.75 18.92
CA LYS A 421 22.25 3.14 18.89
C LYS A 421 21.14 3.96 18.25
N ILE A 422 20.41 4.70 19.08
CA ILE A 422 19.15 5.33 18.67
C ILE A 422 19.36 6.41 17.62
N ASN A 423 20.40 7.23 17.73
CA ASN A 423 20.66 8.30 16.79
C ASN A 423 21.17 7.75 15.47
N GLU A 424 22.06 6.75 15.51
CA GLU A 424 22.54 6.06 14.32
C GLU A 424 21.39 5.37 13.58
N THR A 425 20.50 4.66 14.28
CA THR A 425 19.29 4.07 13.68
C THR A 425 18.35 5.13 13.09
N LEU A 426 18.18 6.27 13.78
CA LEU A 426 17.39 7.38 13.24
C LEU A 426 18.03 7.99 11.99
N GLY A 427 19.36 8.05 11.94
CA GLY A 427 20.12 8.46 10.75
C GLY A 427 19.88 7.54 9.55
N LEU A 428 19.79 6.22 9.79
CA LEU A 428 19.41 5.25 8.76
C LEU A 428 18.01 5.58 8.18
N PHE A 429 17.01 5.77 9.04
CA PHE A 429 15.67 6.19 8.60
C PHE A 429 15.68 7.52 7.85
N ALA A 430 16.39 8.52 8.36
CA ALA A 430 16.44 9.83 7.72
C ALA A 430 17.04 9.74 6.31
N SER A 431 18.13 9.00 6.15
CA SER A 431 18.74 8.77 4.84
C SER A 431 17.81 8.02 3.88
N ALA A 432 17.11 6.99 4.36
CA ALA A 432 16.18 6.20 3.57
C ALA A 432 14.99 7.04 3.08
N PHE A 433 14.36 7.82 3.96
CA PHE A 433 13.22 8.66 3.59
C PHE A 433 13.60 9.84 2.68
N ARG A 434 14.83 10.38 2.78
CA ARG A 434 15.35 11.32 1.77
C ARG A 434 15.42 10.66 0.40
N ASN A 435 16.00 9.46 0.32
CA ASN A 435 16.10 8.71 -0.94
C ASN A 435 14.71 8.39 -1.52
N LEU A 436 13.75 7.99 -0.68
CA LEU A 436 12.38 7.72 -1.13
C LEU A 436 11.71 8.99 -1.70
N ARG A 437 11.84 10.14 -1.02
CA ARG A 437 11.30 11.42 -1.51
C ARG A 437 11.92 11.86 -2.84
N ASP A 438 13.23 11.70 -2.94
CA ASP A 438 13.97 11.96 -4.17
C ASP A 438 13.49 11.04 -5.31
N GLU A 439 13.27 9.75 -5.01
CA GLU A 439 12.81 8.77 -5.99
C GLU A 439 11.38 9.02 -6.48
N ILE A 440 10.50 9.54 -5.63
CA ILE A 440 9.13 9.96 -6.02
C ILE A 440 9.20 11.13 -7.02
N THR A 441 10.12 12.06 -6.81
CA THR A 441 10.24 13.26 -7.66
C THR A 441 10.99 12.98 -8.96
N ARG A 442 11.87 11.98 -8.97
CA ARG A 442 12.66 11.60 -10.15
C ARG A 442 11.82 10.70 -11.06
N PRO A 443 11.67 11.03 -12.34
CA PRO A 443 10.94 10.17 -13.27
C PRO A 443 11.58 8.76 -13.33
N PRO A 444 10.80 7.67 -13.26
CA PRO A 444 11.30 6.30 -13.27
C PRO A 444 12.28 5.95 -14.39
N TYR A 445 12.10 6.51 -15.60
CA TYR A 445 13.02 6.29 -16.73
C TYR A 445 14.46 6.74 -16.45
N THR A 446 14.67 7.67 -15.52
CA THR A 446 16.01 8.15 -15.15
C THR A 446 16.79 7.15 -14.29
N ARG A 447 16.15 6.07 -13.79
CA ARG A 447 16.79 5.05 -12.95
C ARG A 447 17.87 4.24 -13.66
N LEU A 448 17.82 4.14 -15.00
CA LEU A 448 18.80 3.37 -15.78
C LEU A 448 20.14 4.09 -15.95
N SER A 449 20.16 5.42 -15.92
CA SER A 449 21.33 6.22 -16.30
C SER A 449 22.21 6.62 -15.13
N VAL A 450 21.68 6.61 -13.91
CA VAL A 450 22.41 6.98 -12.71
C VAL A 450 22.77 5.71 -11.95
N ASP A 451 24.02 5.60 -11.51
CA ASP A 451 24.54 4.63 -10.55
C ASP A 451 23.89 4.86 -9.16
N VAL A 452 22.56 5.00 -9.13
CA VAL A 452 21.79 5.17 -7.91
C VAL A 452 22.06 3.90 -7.14
N THR A 453 22.70 4.05 -5.98
CA THR A 453 22.55 3.11 -4.88
C THR A 453 21.06 2.97 -4.66
N SER A 454 20.45 2.02 -5.38
CA SER A 454 19.02 1.78 -5.36
C SER A 454 18.59 1.67 -3.91
N VAL A 455 17.35 2.02 -3.62
CA VAL A 455 16.77 1.79 -2.30
C VAL A 455 16.95 0.32 -1.87
N ASN A 456 17.04 -0.62 -2.82
CA ASN A 456 17.43 -2.02 -2.61
C ASN A 456 18.89 -2.26 -2.16
N ARG A 457 19.79 -1.29 -2.38
CA ARG A 457 21.15 -1.21 -1.81
C ARG A 457 21.19 -0.50 -0.46
N ILE A 458 20.08 -0.02 0.10
CA ILE A 458 19.97 0.19 1.54
C ILE A 458 20.13 -1.21 2.14
N ARG A 459 21.39 -1.56 2.39
CA ARG A 459 21.81 -2.94 2.57
C ARG A 459 21.03 -3.49 3.75
N LEU A 460 20.18 -4.47 3.47
CA LEU A 460 19.88 -5.58 4.37
C LEU A 460 21.18 -6.35 4.61
N THR A 461 22.21 -5.70 5.16
CA THR A 461 23.41 -6.37 5.62
C THR A 461 22.92 -7.34 6.66
N THR A 462 23.06 -8.64 6.37
CA THR A 462 22.82 -9.68 7.35
C THR A 462 23.57 -9.27 8.60
N PRO A 463 22.86 -9.06 9.74
CA PRO A 463 23.45 -8.41 10.89
C PRO A 463 24.70 -9.16 11.27
N ARG A 464 25.86 -8.50 11.15
CA ARG A 464 27.10 -9.09 11.65
C ARG A 464 26.95 -9.14 13.16
N PHE A 465 27.02 -10.33 13.74
CA PHE A 465 26.75 -10.63 15.16
C PHE A 465 27.51 -9.76 16.19
N TYR A 466 28.43 -8.88 15.77
CA TYR A 466 29.27 -8.06 16.63
C TYR A 466 29.42 -6.59 16.18
N HIS A 467 28.63 -6.11 15.22
CA HIS A 467 28.71 -4.68 14.84
C HIS A 467 28.06 -3.78 15.90
N PRO A 468 28.64 -2.60 16.24
CA PRO A 468 27.91 -1.59 17.01
C PRO A 468 26.60 -1.26 16.26
N ASN A 469 25.48 -1.11 16.97
CA ASN A 469 24.16 -0.90 16.36
C ASN A 469 23.55 -2.07 15.54
N SER A 470 24.03 -3.31 15.67
CA SER A 470 23.45 -4.45 14.93
C SER A 470 21.94 -4.66 15.18
N ASN A 471 21.45 -4.41 16.40
CA ASN A 471 20.01 -4.47 16.70
C ASN A 471 19.26 -3.30 16.06
N GLY A 472 19.89 -2.14 15.92
CA GLY A 472 19.30 -0.97 15.29
C GLY A 472 19.19 -1.09 13.77
N GLU A 473 20.21 -1.66 13.12
CA GLU A 473 20.15 -2.03 11.69
C GLU A 473 19.04 -3.06 11.44
N ALA A 474 18.91 -4.08 12.30
CA ALA A 474 17.86 -5.08 12.19
C ALA A 474 16.46 -4.46 12.41
N TYR A 475 16.33 -3.55 13.38
CA TYR A 475 15.08 -2.81 13.60
C TYR A 475 14.71 -1.97 12.36
N PHE A 476 15.66 -1.18 11.86
CA PHE A 476 15.49 -0.38 10.65
C PHE A 476 15.08 -1.24 9.45
N SER A 477 15.81 -2.32 9.20
CA SER A 477 15.54 -3.27 8.09
C SER A 477 14.11 -3.81 8.12
N ASN A 478 13.62 -4.22 9.28
CA ASN A 478 12.28 -4.77 9.43
C ASN A 478 11.18 -3.71 9.24
N ARG A 479 11.46 -2.45 9.61
CA ARG A 479 10.48 -1.35 9.60
C ARG A 479 10.44 -0.61 8.27
N ILE A 480 11.56 -0.51 7.58
CA ILE A 480 11.65 0.26 6.34
C ILE A 480 11.04 -0.49 5.14
N GLU A 481 11.00 -1.82 5.19
CA GLU A 481 10.57 -2.70 4.08
C GLU A 481 9.22 -2.28 3.43
N PRO A 482 8.14 -1.99 4.18
CA PRO A 482 6.86 -1.61 3.59
C PRO A 482 6.91 -0.28 2.81
N HIS A 483 7.90 0.57 3.09
CA HIS A 483 8.03 1.88 2.44
C HIS A 483 8.82 1.80 1.12
N LEU A 484 9.62 0.75 0.93
CA LEU A 484 10.55 0.67 -0.21
C LEU A 484 9.84 0.53 -1.56
N ARG A 485 8.64 -0.06 -1.57
CA ARG A 485 7.85 -0.27 -2.80
C ARG A 485 6.98 0.92 -3.18
N LEU A 486 6.74 1.86 -2.25
CA LEU A 486 5.80 2.96 -2.45
C LEU A 486 6.11 3.82 -3.69
N PRO A 487 7.37 4.22 -4.00
CA PRO A 487 7.64 5.03 -5.19
C PRO A 487 7.33 4.31 -6.51
N GLU A 488 7.61 3.01 -6.60
CA GLU A 488 7.31 2.20 -7.78
C GLU A 488 5.80 1.97 -7.92
N GLU A 489 5.12 1.56 -6.84
CA GLU A 489 3.67 1.37 -6.82
C GLU A 489 2.92 2.67 -7.17
N HIS A 490 3.41 3.82 -6.71
CA HIS A 490 2.89 5.14 -7.06
C HIS A 490 3.07 5.45 -8.54
N SER A 491 4.26 5.20 -9.10
CA SER A 491 4.53 5.40 -10.54
C SER A 491 3.63 4.50 -11.41
N LEU A 492 3.38 3.26 -10.98
CA LEU A 492 2.44 2.35 -11.63
C LEU A 492 1.00 2.88 -11.55
N ALA A 493 0.59 3.40 -10.40
CA ALA A 493 -0.73 4.00 -10.23
C ALA A 493 -0.91 5.22 -11.15
N GLN A 494 0.13 6.06 -11.33
CA GLN A 494 0.12 7.17 -12.27
C GLN A 494 0.01 6.72 -13.72
N ALA A 495 0.78 5.70 -14.14
CA ALA A 495 0.71 5.13 -15.47
C ALA A 495 -0.70 4.59 -15.76
N ARG A 496 -1.24 3.77 -14.86
CA ARG A 496 -2.60 3.20 -14.94
C ARG A 496 -3.67 4.28 -15.04
N HIS A 497 -3.58 5.31 -14.20
CA HIS A 497 -4.48 6.46 -14.25
C HIS A 497 -4.41 7.20 -15.60
N GLY A 498 -3.19 7.43 -16.11
CA GLY A 498 -2.97 8.05 -17.42
C GLY A 498 -3.56 7.24 -18.57
N LEU A 499 -3.44 5.91 -18.55
CA LEU A 499 -4.03 5.01 -19.54
C LEU A 499 -5.57 5.13 -19.58
N VAL A 500 -6.23 5.08 -18.41
CA VAL A 500 -7.70 5.22 -18.31
C VAL A 500 -8.15 6.62 -18.76
N ARG A 501 -7.41 7.67 -18.40
CA ARG A 501 -7.67 9.04 -18.86
C ARG A 501 -7.62 9.15 -20.39
N CYS A 502 -6.63 8.52 -21.02
CA CYS A 502 -6.55 8.44 -22.48
C CYS A 502 -7.70 7.62 -23.07
N LEU A 503 -8.10 6.52 -22.44
CA LEU A 503 -9.23 5.72 -22.92
C LEU A 503 -10.55 6.50 -22.86
N PHE A 504 -10.83 7.27 -21.80
CA PHE A 504 -11.98 8.19 -21.76
C PHE A 504 -12.00 9.11 -22.99
N ALA A 505 -10.87 9.77 -23.28
CA ALA A 505 -10.77 10.68 -24.42
C ALA A 505 -10.97 9.95 -25.77
N ILE A 506 -10.45 8.73 -25.93
CA ILE A 506 -10.68 7.90 -27.11
C ILE A 506 -12.16 7.55 -27.25
N ARG A 507 -12.83 7.14 -26.17
CA ARG A 507 -14.28 6.81 -26.20
C ARG A 507 -15.12 8.02 -26.57
N ARG A 508 -14.81 9.20 -26.03
CA ARG A 508 -15.47 10.46 -26.40
C ARG A 508 -15.25 10.82 -27.87
N PHE A 509 -14.01 10.66 -28.37
CA PHE A 509 -13.70 10.85 -29.79
C PHE A 509 -14.53 9.91 -30.68
N VAL A 510 -14.64 8.64 -30.30
CA VAL A 510 -15.41 7.63 -31.05
C VAL A 510 -16.92 7.93 -30.99
N ALA A 511 -17.44 8.36 -29.85
CA ALA A 511 -18.84 8.76 -29.71
C ALA A 511 -19.19 9.94 -30.64
N ASP A 512 -18.29 10.93 -30.76
CA ASP A 512 -18.49 12.11 -31.61
C ASP A 512 -18.23 11.87 -33.11
N GLN A 513 -17.20 11.09 -33.45
CA GLN A 513 -16.67 10.97 -34.81
C GLN A 513 -16.99 9.62 -35.47
N HIS A 514 -17.50 8.65 -34.71
CA HIS A 514 -17.75 7.27 -35.14
C HIS A 514 -16.55 6.58 -35.80
N LYS A 515 -15.33 7.03 -35.48
CA LYS A 515 -14.05 6.45 -35.94
C LYS A 515 -13.04 6.48 -34.80
N LEU A 516 -12.08 5.55 -34.82
CA LEU A 516 -10.93 5.63 -33.90
C LEU A 516 -9.99 6.79 -34.32
N PRO A 517 -9.33 7.45 -33.35
CA PRO A 517 -8.26 8.39 -33.67
C PRO A 517 -7.11 7.65 -34.36
N SER A 518 -6.46 8.30 -35.32
CA SER A 518 -5.34 7.70 -36.04
C SER A 518 -4.07 7.72 -35.19
N GLN A 519 -3.94 8.75 -34.36
CA GLN A 519 -2.84 8.97 -33.42
C GLN A 519 -3.38 9.53 -32.11
N ILE A 520 -2.64 9.35 -31.02
CA ILE A 520 -3.04 9.86 -29.70
C ILE A 520 -3.14 11.41 -29.67
N ASN A 521 -2.39 12.09 -30.53
CA ASN A 521 -2.41 13.55 -30.66
C ASN A 521 -3.74 14.10 -31.19
N ASP A 522 -4.51 13.29 -31.93
CA ASP A 522 -5.83 13.66 -32.47
C ASP A 522 -6.87 13.96 -31.35
N LEU A 523 -6.57 13.56 -30.11
CA LEU A 523 -7.40 13.79 -28.93
C LEU A 523 -7.28 15.23 -28.40
N THR A 524 -6.21 15.94 -28.75
CA THR A 524 -5.94 17.31 -28.30
C THR A 524 -6.37 18.35 -29.36
N PRO A 525 -6.85 19.54 -28.96
CA PRO A 525 -7.14 19.98 -27.59
C PRO A 525 -8.57 19.64 -27.12
N LYS A 526 -9.40 19.01 -27.98
CA LYS A 526 -10.85 18.90 -27.74
C LYS A 526 -11.21 17.95 -26.59
N PHE A 527 -10.56 16.80 -26.48
CA PHE A 527 -10.88 15.76 -25.48
C PHE A 527 -9.84 15.67 -24.35
N LEU A 528 -8.63 16.17 -24.62
CA LEU A 528 -7.54 16.30 -23.66
C LEU A 528 -6.90 17.68 -23.79
N THR A 529 -6.63 18.33 -22.65
CA THR A 529 -5.85 19.57 -22.60
C THR A 529 -4.41 19.36 -23.10
N SER A 530 -3.81 18.24 -22.71
CA SER A 530 -2.49 17.78 -23.16
C SER A 530 -2.47 16.25 -23.12
N VAL A 531 -1.65 15.64 -23.97
CA VAL A 531 -1.44 14.18 -23.95
C VAL A 531 -0.68 13.80 -22.67
N PRO A 532 -1.24 12.93 -21.82
CA PRO A 532 -0.52 12.38 -20.66
C PRO A 532 0.75 11.64 -21.09
N MET A 533 1.85 11.87 -20.37
CA MET A 533 3.10 11.15 -20.57
C MET A 533 3.14 9.91 -19.69
N ASP A 534 3.78 8.85 -20.17
CA ASP A 534 4.07 7.64 -19.41
C ASP A 534 5.22 7.92 -18.43
N PRO A 535 5.02 7.76 -17.10
CA PRO A 535 6.09 8.01 -16.12
C PRO A 535 7.33 7.12 -16.34
N PHE A 536 7.17 5.96 -16.98
CA PHE A 536 8.27 5.00 -17.21
C PHE A 536 9.08 5.25 -18.48
N SER A 537 8.59 6.03 -19.44
CA SER A 537 9.34 6.36 -20.65
C SER A 537 9.63 7.85 -20.79
N GLY A 538 8.81 8.70 -20.18
CA GLY A 538 8.81 10.15 -20.43
C GLY A 538 8.19 10.55 -21.78
N GLU A 539 7.68 9.58 -22.53
CA GLU A 539 7.03 9.76 -23.83
C GLU A 539 5.51 9.54 -23.70
N PRO A 540 4.69 9.92 -24.71
CA PRO A 540 3.27 9.56 -24.73
C PRO A 540 3.06 8.04 -24.63
N PHE A 541 1.94 7.61 -24.04
CA PHE A 541 1.56 6.20 -23.99
C PHE A 541 1.54 5.56 -25.39
N GLN A 542 1.96 4.29 -25.47
CA GLN A 542 2.01 3.57 -26.73
C GLN A 542 0.60 3.20 -27.18
N TYR A 543 0.25 3.58 -28.41
CA TYR A 543 -1.09 3.44 -28.96
C TYR A 543 -1.03 2.60 -30.25
N ASP A 544 -1.61 1.39 -30.20
CA ASP A 544 -1.70 0.48 -31.33
C ASP A 544 -3.17 0.35 -31.79
N THR A 545 -3.51 1.06 -32.85
CA THR A 545 -4.86 1.03 -33.47
C THR A 545 -5.17 -0.30 -34.14
N ALA A 546 -4.16 -1.01 -34.65
CA ALA A 546 -4.36 -2.27 -35.37
C ALA A 546 -4.72 -3.40 -34.42
N ARG A 547 -4.07 -3.43 -33.24
CA ARG A 547 -4.38 -4.39 -32.16
C ARG A 547 -5.46 -3.88 -31.21
N GLY A 548 -5.77 -2.59 -31.23
CA GLY A 548 -6.74 -1.97 -30.32
C GLY A 548 -6.22 -1.92 -28.88
N LEU A 549 -4.95 -1.58 -28.71
CA LEU A 549 -4.27 -1.54 -27.41
C LEU A 549 -3.72 -0.15 -27.09
N LEU A 550 -3.72 0.15 -25.80
CA LEU A 550 -3.05 1.29 -25.19
C LEU A 550 -2.22 0.78 -24.01
N TYR A 551 -0.94 1.08 -23.94
CA TYR A 551 -0.06 0.52 -22.91
C TYR A 551 1.09 1.44 -22.49
N SER A 552 1.60 1.19 -21.29
CA SER A 552 2.82 1.78 -20.72
C SER A 552 3.98 0.80 -20.82
N VAL A 553 5.20 1.34 -20.87
CA VAL A 553 6.45 0.55 -20.85
C VAL A 553 6.67 -0.13 -19.49
N GLY A 554 5.97 0.31 -18.43
CA GLY A 554 5.96 -0.34 -17.12
C GLY A 554 7.29 -0.34 -16.37
N SER A 555 7.34 -1.06 -15.26
CA SER A 555 8.44 -0.95 -14.29
C SER A 555 9.77 -1.56 -14.75
N ASN A 556 9.75 -2.42 -15.76
CA ASN A 556 10.97 -2.99 -16.35
C ASN A 556 11.64 -2.06 -17.37
N LEU A 557 10.96 -0.97 -17.78
CA LEU A 557 11.43 0.00 -18.77
C LEU A 557 11.70 -0.62 -20.16
N ILE A 558 11.07 -1.76 -20.47
CA ILE A 558 11.21 -2.47 -21.75
C ILE A 558 9.84 -2.58 -22.43
N GLY A 559 9.70 -1.99 -23.62
CA GLY A 559 8.49 -2.12 -24.42
C GLY A 559 8.44 -3.48 -25.11
N GLU A 560 7.47 -4.32 -24.75
CA GLU A 560 7.23 -5.64 -25.33
C GLU A 560 6.02 -5.66 -26.30
N GLY A 561 5.46 -4.49 -26.58
CA GLY A 561 4.41 -4.26 -27.55
C GLY A 561 2.99 -4.33 -26.98
N GLY A 562 2.83 -4.32 -25.66
CA GLY A 562 1.55 -4.42 -24.95
C GLY A 562 1.00 -5.84 -24.96
N ARG A 563 0.75 -6.39 -23.76
CA ARG A 563 0.12 -7.71 -23.59
C ARG A 563 -1.13 -7.60 -22.72
N PRO A 564 -2.33 -7.90 -23.28
CA PRO A 564 -3.54 -7.98 -22.48
C PRO A 564 -3.37 -9.04 -21.38
N SER A 565 -3.56 -8.62 -20.13
CA SER A 565 -3.63 -9.48 -18.96
C SER A 565 -5.08 -9.87 -18.64
N LEU A 566 -5.28 -10.87 -17.77
CA LEU A 566 -6.61 -11.32 -17.37
C LEU A 566 -7.40 -10.20 -16.68
N LEU A 567 -6.76 -9.51 -15.73
CA LEU A 567 -7.25 -8.25 -15.17
C LEU A 567 -6.59 -7.10 -15.95
N PRO A 568 -7.33 -6.07 -16.39
CA PRO A 568 -6.74 -4.93 -17.09
C PRO A 568 -5.55 -4.34 -16.32
N MET A 569 -4.41 -4.09 -16.99
CA MET A 569 -3.24 -3.43 -16.40
C MET A 569 -2.63 -4.10 -15.14
N GLU A 570 -2.90 -5.39 -14.91
CA GLU A 570 -2.33 -6.15 -13.79
C GLU A 570 -0.83 -6.39 -13.94
N ASP A 571 -0.36 -6.59 -15.17
CA ASP A 571 1.08 -6.73 -15.43
C ASP A 571 1.81 -5.41 -15.14
N GLU A 572 2.58 -5.38 -14.05
CA GLU A 572 3.39 -4.23 -13.64
C GLU A 572 4.49 -3.91 -14.67
N ARG A 573 4.93 -4.92 -15.43
CA ARG A 573 5.99 -4.75 -16.43
C ARG A 573 5.49 -4.09 -17.69
N GLU A 574 4.22 -4.24 -18.04
CA GLU A 574 3.65 -3.60 -19.22
C GLU A 574 2.14 -3.39 -19.04
N PRO A 575 1.73 -2.41 -18.21
CA PRO A 575 0.32 -2.14 -17.96
C PRO A 575 -0.41 -1.87 -19.28
N THR A 576 -1.31 -2.78 -19.66
CA THR A 576 -1.98 -2.78 -20.96
C THR A 576 -3.50 -2.71 -20.82
N LEU A 577 -4.12 -1.91 -21.68
CA LEU A 577 -5.55 -1.67 -21.73
C LEU A 577 -6.09 -1.88 -23.15
N GLU A 578 -7.21 -2.60 -23.27
CA GLU A 578 -7.90 -2.82 -24.53
C GLU A 578 -8.90 -1.68 -24.82
N LEU A 579 -8.99 -1.22 -26.07
CA LEU A 579 -9.90 -0.14 -26.45
C LEU A 579 -11.38 -0.57 -26.54
N GLY A 580 -11.63 -1.89 -26.64
CA GLY A 580 -12.97 -2.48 -26.69
C GLY A 580 -13.73 -2.33 -27.99
N ILE A 581 -13.15 -1.66 -28.99
CA ILE A 581 -13.76 -1.49 -30.31
C ILE A 581 -13.17 -2.58 -31.20
N LYS A 582 -13.99 -3.58 -31.56
CA LYS A 582 -13.61 -4.56 -32.58
C LYS A 582 -13.42 -3.83 -33.89
N MET A 583 -12.18 -3.50 -34.22
CA MET A 583 -11.84 -3.02 -35.56
C MET A 583 -12.31 -4.08 -36.55
N ALA A 584 -13.14 -3.68 -37.51
CA ALA A 584 -13.43 -4.53 -38.65
C ALA A 584 -12.08 -4.77 -39.33
N VAL A 585 -11.50 -5.96 -39.15
CA VAL A 585 -10.24 -6.34 -39.77
C VAL A 585 -10.37 -6.00 -41.25
N PRO A 586 -9.52 -5.13 -41.81
CA PRO A 586 -9.61 -4.81 -43.22
C PRO A 586 -9.47 -6.12 -43.98
N VAL A 587 -10.57 -6.54 -44.62
CA VAL A 587 -10.60 -7.75 -45.44
C VAL A 587 -9.49 -7.57 -46.46
N LYS A 588 -8.43 -8.38 -46.36
CA LYS A 588 -7.33 -8.38 -47.35
C LYS A 588 -7.99 -8.55 -48.72
N LYS A 589 -7.94 -7.50 -49.54
CA LYS A 589 -8.46 -7.51 -50.91
C LYS A 589 -7.58 -8.34 -51.82
#